data_AF-A0AA50DX81-F1
#
_entry.id   AF-A0AA50DX81-F1
#
_cell.length_a   1.000
_cell.length_b   1.000
_cell.length_c   1.000
_cell.angle_alpha   90.00
_cell.angle_beta   90.00
_cell.angle_gamma   90.00
#
_symmetry.space_group_name_H-M   'P 1'
#
loop_
_entity.id
_entity.type
_entity.pdbx_description
1 polymer ?
#
loop_
_entity_poly.entity_id
_entity_poly.type
_entity_poly.pdbx_seq_one_letter_code
_entity_poly.pdbx_strand_id
1 'polypeptide(L)'
;MYFLREGLLVVKPLFGASKLSYEISTLKSSLCSVHAFLDHDKSGKEAVNLAVKDGLIKVADYHFSICNGMQESEIEDCLNAKIYSQKIKDEYGVSLNHANFRSSNKKWSDRLKSTFYSSGKNWDVSIENQLKKIVSDKVKDNPSIALNIHKKVLLMNLFNHLKKNWPNPHNYEREI
;
A
#
# COMPACT_ATOMS: atom_id res chain seq x y z
N MET A 1 13.38 -13.66 -9.09
CA MET A 1 12.06 -12.98 -9.24
C MET A 1 11.56 -13.27 -10.65
N TYR A 2 11.16 -14.53 -10.91
CA TYR A 2 10.81 -15.01 -12.25
C TYR A 2 9.33 -14.70 -12.62
N PHE A 3 8.46 -14.58 -11.62
CA PHE A 3 7.00 -14.56 -11.81
C PHE A 3 6.42 -13.28 -12.44
N LEU A 4 7.01 -12.10 -12.19
CA LEU A 4 6.61 -10.87 -12.88
C LEU A 4 7.04 -10.88 -14.36
N ARG A 5 8.11 -11.61 -14.69
CA ARG A 5 8.64 -11.68 -16.07
C ARG A 5 7.79 -12.59 -16.96
N GLU A 6 7.13 -13.59 -16.41
CA GLU A 6 6.30 -14.54 -17.15
C GLU A 6 4.84 -14.09 -17.30
N GLY A 7 4.49 -12.87 -16.87
CA GLY A 7 3.12 -12.32 -16.98
C GLY A 7 2.10 -12.99 -16.07
N LEU A 8 2.57 -13.83 -15.16
CA LEU A 8 1.75 -14.66 -14.30
C LEU A 8 1.14 -13.85 -13.13
N LEU A 9 1.87 -12.87 -12.59
CA LEU A 9 1.36 -11.95 -11.57
C LEU A 9 1.14 -10.55 -12.15
N VAL A 10 -0.09 -10.04 -12.03
CA VAL A 10 -0.45 -8.68 -12.44
C VAL A 10 -0.78 -7.83 -11.20
N VAL A 11 -0.10 -6.70 -11.05
CA VAL A 11 -0.45 -5.68 -10.05
C VAL A 11 -1.36 -4.65 -10.71
N LYS A 12 -2.66 -4.70 -10.39
CA LYS A 12 -3.65 -3.76 -10.94
C LYS A 12 -3.94 -2.64 -9.94
N PRO A 13 -3.60 -1.37 -10.24
CA PRO A 13 -4.01 -0.26 -9.39
C PRO A 13 -5.54 -0.07 -9.44
N LEU A 14 -6.15 0.14 -8.27
CA LEU A 14 -7.61 0.22 -8.16
C LEU A 14 -8.15 1.63 -8.49
N PHE A 15 -7.34 2.68 -8.31
CA PHE A 15 -7.75 4.09 -8.48
C PHE A 15 -9.03 4.45 -7.70
N GLY A 16 -9.09 4.00 -6.44
CA GLY A 16 -10.17 4.29 -5.49
C GLY A 16 -10.81 3.02 -4.92
N ALA A 17 -10.91 2.92 -3.60
CA ALA A 17 -11.40 1.72 -2.90
C ALA A 17 -12.83 1.33 -3.30
N SER A 18 -13.69 2.29 -3.67
CA SER A 18 -15.08 2.04 -4.09
C SER A 18 -15.20 1.15 -5.33
N LYS A 19 -14.14 0.99 -6.13
CA LYS A 19 -14.14 0.13 -7.33
C LYS A 19 -13.81 -1.33 -7.02
N LEU A 20 -13.47 -1.66 -5.78
CA LEU A 20 -12.95 -2.98 -5.38
C LEU A 20 -13.87 -4.12 -5.85
N SER A 21 -15.16 -4.08 -5.51
CA SER A 21 -16.11 -5.14 -5.88
C SER A 21 -16.24 -5.32 -7.40
N TYR A 22 -16.30 -4.23 -8.15
CA TYR A 22 -16.40 -4.28 -9.61
C TYR A 22 -15.17 -4.95 -10.24
N GLU A 23 -13.97 -4.57 -9.78
CA GLU A 23 -12.71 -5.09 -10.30
C GLU A 23 -12.50 -6.56 -9.93
N ILE A 24 -12.83 -6.95 -8.70
CA ILE A 24 -12.79 -8.36 -8.29
C ILE A 24 -13.71 -9.20 -9.17
N SER A 25 -14.96 -8.77 -9.38
CA SER A 25 -15.92 -9.50 -10.21
C SER A 25 -15.40 -9.66 -11.64
N THR A 26 -14.87 -8.58 -12.23
CA THR A 26 -14.31 -8.61 -13.60
C THR A 26 -13.14 -9.58 -13.72
N LEU A 27 -12.22 -9.56 -12.76
CA LEU A 27 -11.05 -10.45 -12.75
C LEU A 27 -11.46 -11.91 -12.51
N LYS A 28 -12.43 -12.16 -11.61
CA LYS A 28 -12.95 -13.51 -11.36
C LYS A 28 -13.69 -14.09 -12.56
N SER A 29 -14.45 -13.27 -13.30
CA SER A 29 -15.05 -13.69 -14.57
C SER A 29 -14.01 -14.02 -15.63
N SER A 30 -12.81 -13.46 -15.53
CA SER A 30 -11.64 -13.79 -16.37
C SER A 30 -10.80 -14.95 -15.80
N LEU A 31 -11.36 -15.73 -14.86
CA LEU A 31 -10.73 -16.88 -14.20
C LEU A 31 -9.44 -16.55 -13.41
N CYS A 32 -9.25 -15.28 -13.03
CA CYS A 32 -8.12 -14.89 -12.19
C CYS A 32 -8.40 -15.19 -10.72
N SER A 33 -7.38 -15.71 -10.02
CA SER A 33 -7.33 -15.60 -8.56
C SER A 33 -6.98 -14.16 -8.16
N VAL A 34 -7.71 -13.60 -7.20
CA VAL A 34 -7.58 -12.20 -6.81
C VAL A 34 -7.21 -12.11 -5.35
N HIS A 35 -6.21 -11.27 -5.06
CA HIS A 35 -5.85 -10.87 -3.71
C HIS A 35 -5.84 -9.35 -3.63
N ALA A 36 -6.58 -8.78 -2.69
CA ALA A 36 -6.68 -7.34 -2.53
C ALA A 36 -5.68 -6.80 -1.50
N PHE A 37 -5.06 -5.65 -1.80
CA PHE A 37 -4.28 -4.89 -0.82
C PHE A 37 -4.82 -3.47 -0.77
N LEU A 38 -5.23 -3.01 0.41
CA LEU A 38 -5.84 -1.69 0.59
C LEU A 38 -5.21 -0.94 1.76
N ASP A 39 -5.40 0.38 1.76
CA ASP A 39 -5.09 1.18 2.92
C ASP A 39 -5.97 0.81 4.11
N HIS A 40 -5.41 0.84 5.31
CA HIS A 40 -6.14 0.61 6.54
C HIS A 40 -6.86 1.90 6.97
N ASP A 41 -7.74 2.41 6.13
CA ASP A 41 -8.57 3.59 6.43
C ASP A 41 -10.06 3.28 6.27
N LYS A 42 -10.90 4.27 6.56
CA LYS A 42 -12.36 4.15 6.40
C LYS A 42 -12.76 3.62 5.01
N SER A 43 -12.19 4.16 3.95
CA SER A 43 -12.58 3.80 2.57
C SER A 43 -12.17 2.37 2.22
N GLY A 44 -10.97 1.96 2.62
CA GLY A 44 -10.50 0.59 2.45
C GLY A 44 -11.36 -0.41 3.22
N LYS A 45 -11.70 -0.10 4.48
CA LYS A 45 -12.55 -0.95 5.34
C LYS A 45 -13.95 -1.13 4.76
N GLU A 46 -14.59 -0.03 4.34
CA GLU A 46 -15.92 -0.06 3.74
C GLU A 46 -15.94 -0.89 2.46
N ALA A 47 -14.94 -0.73 1.59
CA ALA A 47 -14.83 -1.48 0.34
C ALA A 47 -14.68 -2.99 0.57
N VAL A 48 -13.80 -3.40 1.49
CA VAL A 48 -13.61 -4.82 1.83
C VAL A 48 -14.86 -5.40 2.48
N ASN A 49 -15.49 -4.67 3.41
CA ASN A 49 -16.71 -5.14 4.07
C ASN A 49 -17.83 -5.40 3.05
N LEU A 50 -17.99 -4.52 2.06
CA LEU A 50 -18.94 -4.71 0.97
C LEU A 50 -18.58 -5.95 0.14
N ALA A 51 -17.33 -6.07 -0.32
CA ALA A 51 -16.91 -7.19 -1.15
C ALA A 51 -17.01 -8.55 -0.43
N VAL A 52 -16.77 -8.59 0.89
CA VAL A 52 -16.98 -9.79 1.73
C VAL A 52 -18.47 -10.09 1.87
N LYS A 53 -19.30 -9.08 2.15
CA LYS A 53 -20.76 -9.22 2.26
C LYS A 53 -21.38 -9.78 0.97
N ASP A 54 -20.87 -9.35 -0.18
CA ASP A 54 -21.33 -9.79 -1.50
C ASP A 54 -20.74 -11.15 -1.92
N GLY A 55 -19.94 -11.80 -1.05
CA GLY A 55 -19.32 -13.10 -1.33
C GLY A 55 -18.20 -13.06 -2.37
N LEU A 56 -17.70 -11.87 -2.72
CA LEU A 56 -16.68 -11.69 -3.75
C LEU A 56 -15.29 -12.05 -3.25
N ILE A 57 -15.00 -11.90 -1.96
CA ILE A 57 -13.72 -12.27 -1.33
C ILE A 57 -13.95 -12.80 0.09
N LYS A 58 -12.97 -13.55 0.60
CA LYS A 58 -12.91 -14.01 1.98
C LYS A 58 -11.83 -13.24 2.75
N VAL A 59 -11.80 -13.42 4.08
CA VAL A 59 -10.76 -12.84 4.95
C VAL A 59 -9.34 -13.21 4.51
N ALA A 60 -9.16 -14.39 3.91
CA ALA A 60 -7.87 -14.83 3.38
C ALA A 60 -7.42 -14.06 2.13
N ASP A 61 -8.35 -13.44 1.38
CA ASP A 61 -8.11 -12.89 0.04
C ASP A 61 -7.77 -11.39 0.07
N TYR A 62 -7.51 -10.81 1.24
CA TYR A 62 -7.09 -9.41 1.33
C TYR A 62 -6.09 -9.16 2.46
N HIS A 63 -5.33 -8.08 2.34
CA HIS A 63 -4.52 -7.50 3.41
C HIS A 63 -4.73 -5.98 3.45
N PHE A 64 -4.64 -5.40 4.63
CA PHE A 64 -4.63 -3.95 4.83
C PHE A 64 -3.22 -3.45 5.14
N SER A 65 -2.91 -2.19 4.88
CA SER A 65 -1.65 -1.51 5.27
C SER A 65 -1.50 -1.26 6.78
N ILE A 66 -1.96 -2.19 7.63
CA ILE A 66 -1.98 -2.07 9.09
C ILE A 66 -0.58 -1.83 9.66
N CYS A 67 -0.44 -0.74 10.41
CA CYS A 67 0.70 -0.44 11.25
C CYS A 67 0.30 -0.49 12.73
N ASN A 68 0.83 -1.44 13.49
CA ASN A 68 0.49 -1.63 14.91
C ASN A 68 0.60 -0.31 15.70
N GLY A 69 -0.46 0.02 16.45
CA GLY A 69 -0.58 1.26 17.23
C GLY A 69 -1.19 2.44 16.46
N MET A 70 -1.47 2.30 15.16
CA MET A 70 -2.16 3.31 14.35
C MET A 70 -3.64 2.95 14.15
N GLN A 71 -4.53 3.93 14.28
CA GLN A 71 -5.97 3.73 14.06
C GLN A 71 -6.28 3.56 12.57
N GLU A 72 -5.63 4.37 11.76
CA GLU A 72 -5.61 4.28 10.32
C GLU A 72 -4.18 4.37 9.81
N SER A 73 -3.90 3.70 8.70
CA SER A 73 -2.58 3.74 8.07
C SER A 73 -2.70 3.58 6.57
N GLU A 74 -1.70 4.11 5.87
CA GLU A 74 -1.53 4.03 4.42
C GLU A 74 -0.28 3.21 4.10
N ILE A 75 -0.13 2.75 2.85
CA ILE A 75 1.07 2.01 2.43
C ILE A 75 2.36 2.77 2.76
N GLU A 76 2.36 4.11 2.67
CA GLU A 76 3.48 4.97 3.00
C GLU A 76 3.90 4.88 4.47
N ASP A 77 2.99 4.50 5.37
CA ASP A 77 3.32 4.25 6.78
C ASP A 77 4.22 3.04 6.97
N CYS A 78 4.21 2.09 6.03
CA CYS A 78 5.08 0.92 6.00
C CYS A 78 6.49 1.24 5.46
N LEU A 79 6.70 2.45 4.92
CA LEU A 79 7.94 2.87 4.28
C LEU A 79 8.89 3.59 5.24
N ASN A 80 10.18 3.53 4.91
CA ASN A 80 11.23 4.19 5.65
C ASN A 80 11.31 5.67 5.26
N ALA A 81 10.76 6.56 6.10
CA ALA A 81 10.73 8.00 5.84
C ALA A 81 12.10 8.63 5.54
N LYS A 82 13.21 8.02 6.01
CA LYS A 82 14.56 8.53 5.76
C LYS A 82 14.90 8.63 4.27
N ILE A 83 14.32 7.78 3.42
CA ILE A 83 14.65 7.74 1.97
C ILE A 83 14.08 8.94 1.20
N TYR A 84 13.05 9.60 1.72
CA TYR A 84 12.34 10.69 1.02
C TYR A 84 12.29 12.00 1.81
N SER A 85 12.55 11.99 3.12
CA SER A 85 12.44 13.19 3.97
C SER A 85 13.30 14.35 3.49
N GLN A 86 14.52 14.08 3.01
CA GLN A 86 15.41 15.14 2.53
C GLN A 86 14.86 15.80 1.26
N LYS A 87 14.35 15.01 0.32
CA LYS A 87 13.77 15.53 -0.93
C LYS A 87 12.57 16.43 -0.67
N ILE A 88 11.70 16.05 0.27
CA ILE A 88 10.56 16.88 0.69
C ILE A 88 11.04 18.19 1.34
N LYS A 89 12.08 18.13 2.18
CA LYS A 89 12.67 19.33 2.78
C LYS A 89 13.26 20.26 1.72
N ASP A 90 13.97 19.72 0.74
CA ASP A 90 14.62 20.52 -0.31
C ASP A 90 13.59 21.18 -1.24
N GLU A 91 12.50 20.49 -1.59
CA GLU A 91 11.49 21.02 -2.53
C GLU A 91 10.43 21.91 -1.86
N TYR A 92 10.00 21.57 -0.64
CA TYR A 92 8.89 22.25 0.04
C TYR A 92 9.33 23.09 1.24
N GLY A 93 10.58 22.97 1.69
CA GLY A 93 11.06 23.59 2.93
C GLY A 93 10.45 22.96 4.19
N VAL A 94 9.83 21.78 4.09
CA VAL A 94 9.11 21.12 5.20
C VAL A 94 9.95 19.99 5.78
N SER A 95 10.27 20.06 7.07
CA SER A 95 11.00 19.01 7.78
C SER A 95 10.06 17.96 8.34
N LEU A 96 10.27 16.69 7.96
CA LEU A 96 9.55 15.55 8.55
C LEU A 96 10.09 15.11 9.92
N ASN A 97 11.18 15.73 10.38
CA ASN A 97 11.65 15.54 11.76
C ASN A 97 10.88 16.44 12.74
N HIS A 98 9.55 16.44 12.63
CA HIS A 98 8.64 17.26 13.43
C HIS A 98 7.69 16.37 14.22
N ALA A 99 7.26 16.81 15.41
CA ALA A 99 6.40 16.03 16.30
C ALA A 99 5.08 15.62 15.61
N ASN A 100 4.49 16.52 14.81
CA ASN A 100 3.27 16.24 14.03
C ASN A 100 3.41 15.05 13.08
N PHE A 101 4.61 14.81 12.54
CA PHE A 101 4.87 13.67 11.68
C PHE A 101 5.28 12.42 12.48
N ARG A 102 6.12 12.58 13.51
CA ARG A 102 6.76 11.44 14.20
C ARG A 102 5.90 10.79 15.28
N SER A 103 5.10 11.58 15.99
CA SER A 103 4.45 11.16 17.24
C SER A 103 2.94 11.02 17.13
N SER A 104 2.37 11.31 15.96
CA SER A 104 0.95 11.15 15.70
C SER A 104 0.63 9.71 15.26
N ASN A 105 -0.51 9.18 15.73
CA ASN A 105 -1.07 7.90 15.33
C ASN A 105 -2.01 7.99 14.11
N LYS A 106 -2.05 9.16 13.45
CA LYS A 106 -2.80 9.40 12.21
C LYS A 106 -2.07 8.79 11.01
N LYS A 107 -2.82 8.53 9.94
CA LYS A 107 -2.27 8.05 8.66
C LYS A 107 -1.28 9.06 8.03
N TRP A 108 -0.44 8.57 7.12
CA TRP A 108 0.65 9.34 6.52
C TRP A 108 0.22 10.70 5.94
N SER A 109 -0.83 10.75 5.13
CA SER A 109 -1.34 11.98 4.50
C SER A 109 -1.75 13.05 5.52
N ASP A 110 -2.49 12.66 6.56
CA ASP A 110 -2.91 13.58 7.63
C ASP A 110 -1.74 14.12 8.45
N ARG A 111 -0.72 13.29 8.68
CA ARG A 111 0.52 13.69 9.37
C ARG A 111 1.30 14.71 8.54
N LEU A 112 1.37 14.52 7.22
CA LEU A 112 1.98 15.50 6.33
C LEU A 112 1.21 16.80 6.28
N LYS A 113 -0.11 16.75 6.08
CA LYS A 113 -0.98 17.93 6.13
C LYS A 113 -0.74 18.76 7.40
N SER A 114 -0.73 18.11 8.56
CA SER A 114 -0.45 18.77 9.85
C SER A 114 0.95 19.38 9.92
N THR A 115 1.94 18.73 9.30
CA THR A 115 3.34 19.21 9.27
C THR A 115 3.53 20.38 8.31
N PHE A 116 2.80 20.40 7.18
CA PHE A 116 2.78 21.52 6.24
C PHE A 116 2.18 22.75 6.89
N TYR A 117 1.01 22.63 7.52
CA TYR A 117 0.40 23.77 8.22
C TYR A 117 1.26 24.29 9.36
N SER A 118 1.88 23.42 10.17
CA SER A 118 2.80 23.88 11.22
C SER A 118 4.07 24.54 10.69
N SER A 119 4.42 24.28 9.42
CA SER A 119 5.54 24.94 8.72
C SER A 119 5.11 26.18 7.95
N GLY A 120 3.86 26.64 8.11
CA GLY A 120 3.31 27.81 7.40
C GLY A 120 3.10 27.58 5.90
N LYS A 121 2.92 26.32 5.47
CA LYS A 121 2.68 25.94 4.08
C LYS A 121 1.24 25.49 3.87
N ASN A 122 0.69 25.79 2.70
CA ASN A 122 -0.62 25.30 2.29
C ASN A 122 -0.59 23.79 2.01
N TRP A 123 -1.78 23.19 2.01
CA TRP A 123 -1.98 21.78 1.68
C TRP A 123 -3.23 21.62 0.82
N ASP A 124 -3.11 20.88 -0.28
CA ASP A 124 -4.20 20.46 -1.15
C ASP A 124 -3.93 19.05 -1.72
N VAL A 125 -4.88 18.53 -2.50
CA VAL A 125 -4.78 17.20 -3.12
C VAL A 125 -3.64 17.13 -4.16
N SER A 126 -3.30 18.25 -4.81
CA SER A 126 -2.19 18.29 -5.75
C SER A 126 -0.84 18.10 -5.03
N ILE A 127 -0.65 18.79 -3.91
CA ILE A 127 0.54 18.63 -3.06
C ILE A 127 0.64 17.19 -2.55
N GLU A 128 -0.47 16.61 -2.06
CA GLU A 128 -0.47 15.21 -1.61
C GLU A 128 -0.01 14.25 -2.72
N ASN A 129 -0.55 14.39 -3.94
CA ASN A 129 -0.18 13.56 -5.08
C ASN A 129 1.28 13.72 -5.49
N GLN A 130 1.81 14.95 -5.47
CA GLN A 130 3.23 15.21 -5.74
C GLN A 130 4.13 14.56 -4.69
N LEU A 131 3.75 14.63 -3.40
CA LEU A 131 4.50 13.99 -2.32
C LEU A 131 4.47 12.46 -2.44
N LYS A 132 3.31 11.88 -2.78
CA LYS A 132 3.19 10.43 -3.08
C LYS A 132 4.09 10.02 -4.25
N LYS A 133 4.19 10.86 -5.28
CA LYS A 133 5.10 10.64 -6.41
C LYS A 133 6.56 10.65 -5.96
N ILE A 134 6.97 11.62 -5.14
CA ILE A 134 8.32 11.66 -4.55
C ILE A 134 8.62 10.40 -3.75
N VAL A 135 7.68 9.95 -2.90
CA VAL A 135 7.83 8.71 -2.13
C VAL A 135 8.01 7.51 -3.07
N SER A 136 7.15 7.38 -4.08
CA SER A 136 7.21 6.29 -5.06
C SER A 136 8.55 6.24 -5.79
N ASP A 137 9.03 7.38 -6.28
CA ASP A 137 10.31 7.47 -6.98
C ASP A 137 11.48 7.13 -6.05
N LYS A 138 11.46 7.60 -4.79
CA LYS A 138 12.50 7.26 -3.81
C LYS A 138 12.50 5.79 -3.41
N VAL A 139 11.35 5.14 -3.34
CA VAL A 139 11.25 3.68 -3.15
C VAL A 139 11.84 2.93 -4.33
N LYS A 140 11.51 3.35 -5.56
CA LYS A 140 12.03 2.75 -6.79
C LYS A 140 13.56 2.83 -6.85
N ASP A 141 14.14 3.95 -6.44
CA ASP A 141 15.59 4.16 -6.43
C ASP A 141 16.29 3.43 -5.27
N ASN A 142 15.59 3.11 -4.18
CA ASN A 142 16.17 2.57 -2.95
C ASN A 142 15.45 1.31 -2.42
N PRO A 143 15.19 0.28 -3.25
CA PRO A 143 14.29 -0.82 -2.89
C PRO A 143 14.78 -1.65 -1.69
N SER A 144 16.10 -1.79 -1.51
CA SER A 144 16.70 -2.58 -0.42
C SER A 144 16.51 -1.97 0.97
N ILE A 145 16.31 -0.65 1.05
CA ILE A 145 16.16 0.10 2.31
C ILE A 145 14.82 0.82 2.44
N ALA A 146 13.90 0.58 1.49
CA ALA A 146 12.62 1.27 1.39
C ALA A 146 11.64 0.92 2.50
N LEU A 147 11.72 -0.29 3.05
CA LEU A 147 10.78 -0.77 4.06
C LEU A 147 11.18 -0.30 5.47
N ASN A 148 10.19 0.13 6.25
CA ASN A 148 10.39 0.43 7.65
C ASN A 148 10.66 -0.86 8.44
N ILE A 149 11.78 -0.93 9.15
CA ILE A 149 12.22 -2.15 9.86
C ILE A 149 11.21 -2.68 10.87
N HIS A 150 10.43 -1.80 11.50
CA HIS A 150 9.44 -2.17 12.52
C HIS A 150 8.04 -2.44 11.96
N LYS A 151 7.77 -2.02 10.72
CA LYS A 151 6.43 -2.13 10.09
C LYS A 151 6.40 -3.02 8.85
N LYS A 152 7.57 -3.49 8.37
CA LYS A 152 7.69 -4.36 7.17
C LYS A 152 7.03 -5.72 7.29
N VAL A 153 6.75 -6.18 8.52
CA VAL A 153 6.23 -7.53 8.79
C VAL A 153 4.95 -7.81 7.99
N LEU A 154 4.06 -6.83 7.89
CA LEU A 154 2.84 -6.94 7.10
C LEU A 154 3.13 -7.26 5.62
N LEU A 155 4.01 -6.48 4.98
CA LEU A 155 4.32 -6.66 3.56
C LEU A 155 5.05 -7.99 3.32
N MET A 156 5.85 -8.44 4.28
CA MET A 156 6.46 -9.77 4.25
C MET A 156 5.39 -10.88 4.36
N ASN A 157 4.37 -10.70 5.19
CA ASN A 157 3.25 -11.65 5.29
C ASN A 157 2.45 -11.71 4.00
N LEU A 158 2.13 -10.56 3.40
CA LEU A 158 1.51 -10.49 2.08
C LEU A 158 2.35 -11.25 1.04
N PHE A 159 3.65 -10.96 0.97
CA PHE A 159 4.54 -11.64 0.03
C PHE A 159 4.55 -13.16 0.22
N ASN A 160 4.66 -13.62 1.47
CA ASN A 160 4.64 -15.05 1.79
C ASN A 160 3.30 -15.70 1.46
N HIS A 161 2.19 -15.01 1.71
CA HIS A 161 0.84 -15.46 1.37
C HIS A 161 0.70 -15.65 -0.14
N LEU A 162 1.05 -14.62 -0.92
CA LEU A 162 1.01 -14.67 -2.38
C LEU A 162 1.91 -15.78 -2.92
N LYS A 163 3.12 -15.93 -2.36
CA LYS A 163 4.06 -17.00 -2.75
C LYS A 163 3.52 -18.40 -2.46
N LYS A 164 2.83 -18.61 -1.34
CA LYS A 164 2.26 -19.91 -0.96
C LYS A 164 1.09 -20.32 -1.84
N ASN A 165 0.22 -19.37 -2.16
CA ASN A 165 -0.98 -19.62 -2.96
C ASN A 165 -0.71 -19.55 -4.47
N TRP A 166 0.55 -19.34 -4.85
CA TRP A 166 0.97 -19.33 -6.23
C TRP A 166 1.05 -20.76 -6.80
N PRO A 167 0.42 -21.08 -7.94
CA PRO A 167 0.54 -22.38 -8.56
C PRO A 167 2.00 -22.66 -8.95
N ASN A 168 2.58 -23.74 -8.41
CA ASN A 168 3.94 -24.15 -8.73
C ASN A 168 3.94 -24.81 -10.13
N PRO A 169 4.64 -24.26 -11.14
CA PRO A 169 4.66 -24.85 -12.48
C PRO A 169 5.14 -26.31 -12.48
N HIS A 170 6.01 -26.70 -11.55
CA HIS A 170 6.52 -28.07 -11.42
C HIS A 170 5.53 -29.10 -10.85
N ASN A 171 4.33 -28.66 -10.43
CA ASN A 171 3.28 -29.58 -10.02
C ASN A 171 2.41 -30.04 -11.20
N TYR A 172 2.49 -29.37 -12.36
CA TYR A 172 1.72 -29.74 -13.55
C TYR A 172 2.42 -30.78 -14.44
N GLU A 173 3.72 -31.02 -14.24
CA GLU A 173 4.50 -32.03 -14.98
C GLU A 173 4.42 -33.44 -14.36
N ARG A 174 3.60 -33.67 -13.33
CA ARG A 174 3.45 -34.99 -12.68
C ARG A 174 2.11 -35.68 -12.93
N GLU A 175 1.25 -35.11 -13.76
CA GLU A 175 -0.06 -35.68 -14.12
C GLU A 175 -0.22 -35.90 -15.65
N ILE A 176 0.89 -36.17 -16.35
CA ILE A 176 0.88 -36.64 -17.75
C ILE A 176 1.76 -37.89 -17.87
#